data_AF-A0A3E0NU10-F1
#
_entry.id   AF-A0A3E0NU10-F1
#
_cell.length_a   1.000
_cell.length_b   1.000
_cell.length_c   1.000
_cell.angle_alpha   90.00
_cell.angle_beta   90.00
_cell.angle_gamma   90.00
#
_symmetry.space_group_name_H-M   'P 1'
#
loop_
_entity.id
_entity.type
_entity.pdbx_description
1 polymer ?
#
loop_
_entity_poly.entity_id
_entity_poly.type
_entity_poly.pdbx_seq_one_letter_code
_entity_poly.pdbx_strand_id
1 'polypeptide(L)'
;MSSPHDTTTERPNDRPPERSGRNRRELLAWGAVAAGLAASYGTLAAFVGRFLYPEPTDRSWFFVARTSELQPGEARLFRTPRGEPVNVTRRGVAAAAAASGEGGDGSDFAALSSTCPHLGCQVHWEAHNNRFFCPCHNGVFDPDGVATAGPPAEAGQSLLRYPVRDDRGMLFIQLPREELAAFSALHGASLRRPRLEPMQASQATAGACLAPAAQTRAETSTTRLGRPSGRPRAANLSGTRRA
;
A
#
# COMPACT_ATOMS: atom_id res chain seq x y z
N MET A 1 0.86 77.79 74.48
CA MET A 1 0.70 77.15 73.15
C MET A 1 -0.17 75.93 73.34
N SER A 2 -1.48 76.08 73.18
CA SER A 2 -2.45 74.97 73.24
C SER A 2 -3.29 75.03 71.98
N SER A 3 -3.20 73.99 71.15
CA SER A 3 -4.04 73.83 69.96
C SER A 3 -5.28 72.99 70.33
N PRO A 4 -6.46 73.28 69.79
CA PRO A 4 -7.62 72.42 69.97
C PRO A 4 -7.58 71.27 68.94
N HIS A 5 -7.91 70.07 69.40
CA HIS A 5 -8.18 68.93 68.53
C HIS A 5 -9.64 69.00 68.06
N ASP A 6 -9.84 69.09 66.73
CA ASP A 6 -11.14 68.96 66.08
C ASP A 6 -11.48 67.46 65.98
N THR A 7 -12.49 67.00 66.72
CA THR A 7 -13.07 65.67 66.57
C THR A 7 -14.22 65.72 65.58
N THR A 8 -13.95 65.39 64.31
CA THR A 8 -15.01 65.19 63.31
C THR A 8 -15.65 63.82 63.52
N THR A 9 -16.86 63.78 64.06
CA THR A 9 -17.68 62.57 64.13
C THR A 9 -18.09 62.14 62.72
N GLU A 10 -17.48 61.09 62.21
CA GLU A 10 -17.84 60.46 60.94
C GLU A 10 -19.22 59.81 61.07
N ARG A 11 -20.17 60.25 60.24
CA ARG A 11 -21.56 59.77 60.25
C ARG A 11 -21.61 58.41 59.53
N PRO A 12 -22.16 57.34 60.13
CA PRO A 12 -22.25 56.04 59.47
C PRO A 12 -23.01 56.16 58.15
N ASN A 13 -22.37 55.73 57.06
CA ASN A 13 -22.90 55.79 55.71
C ASN A 13 -23.94 54.68 55.50
N ASP A 14 -25.17 54.91 55.95
CA ASP A 14 -26.31 54.00 55.77
C ASP A 14 -26.88 54.12 54.35
N ARG A 15 -26.13 53.66 53.35
CA ARG A 15 -26.74 53.35 52.05
C ARG A 15 -27.47 52.01 52.19
N PRO A 16 -28.76 51.92 51.82
CA PRO A 16 -29.44 50.63 51.80
C PRO A 16 -28.65 49.68 50.89
N PRO A 17 -28.51 48.39 51.25
CA PRO A 17 -27.81 47.44 50.42
C PRO A 17 -28.49 47.44 49.04
N GLU A 18 -27.76 47.88 48.01
CA GLU A 18 -28.23 47.76 46.64
C GLU A 18 -28.63 46.29 46.47
N ARG A 19 -29.92 46.05 46.22
CA ARG A 19 -30.38 44.71 45.89
C ARG A 19 -29.63 44.32 44.63
N SER A 20 -28.60 43.50 44.80
CA SER A 20 -27.90 42.80 43.74
C SER A 20 -28.96 41.95 43.04
N GLY A 21 -29.66 42.57 42.10
CA GLY A 21 -30.32 41.87 41.04
C GLY A 21 -29.19 41.22 40.29
N ARG A 22 -28.80 40.03 40.75
CA ARG A 22 -27.83 39.17 40.09
C ARG A 22 -28.33 39.04 38.67
N ASN A 23 -27.70 39.81 37.83
CA ASN A 23 -28.40 40.53 36.79
C ASN A 23 -28.65 39.52 35.70
N ARG A 24 -29.85 39.42 35.12
CA ARG A 24 -30.07 38.51 33.98
C ARG A 24 -28.98 38.70 32.91
N ARG A 25 -28.49 39.95 32.79
CA ARG A 25 -27.34 40.35 31.98
C ARG A 25 -26.01 39.68 32.38
N GLU A 26 -25.72 39.57 33.67
CA GLU A 26 -24.53 38.90 34.21
C GLU A 26 -24.58 37.38 33.97
N LEU A 27 -25.74 36.75 34.18
CA LEU A 27 -25.95 35.34 33.86
C LEU A 27 -25.79 35.08 32.35
N LEU A 28 -26.35 35.94 31.52
CA LEU A 28 -26.18 35.86 30.06
C LEU A 28 -24.72 36.09 29.64
N ALA A 29 -24.01 37.03 30.28
CA ALA A 29 -22.61 37.32 30.00
C ALA A 29 -21.71 36.11 30.33
N TRP A 30 -21.84 35.55 31.54
CA TRP A 30 -21.10 34.34 31.93
C TRP A 30 -21.49 33.12 31.10
N GLY A 31 -22.78 32.98 30.76
CA GLY A 31 -23.25 31.94 29.84
C GLY A 31 -22.61 32.04 28.45
N ALA A 32 -22.49 33.26 27.91
CA ALA A 32 -21.83 33.49 26.63
C ALA A 32 -20.32 33.17 26.67
N VAL A 33 -19.62 33.55 27.75
CA VAL A 33 -18.20 33.21 27.95
C VAL A 33 -18.02 31.69 28.07
N ALA A 34 -18.84 31.02 28.88
CA ALA A 34 -18.77 29.57 29.05
C ALA A 34 -19.07 28.82 27.74
N ALA A 35 -20.08 29.25 26.99
CA ALA A 35 -20.39 28.70 25.68
C ALA A 35 -19.25 28.92 24.68
N GLY A 36 -18.64 30.10 24.68
CA GLY A 36 -17.48 30.42 23.85
C GLY A 36 -16.28 29.52 24.17
N LEU A 37 -15.93 29.38 25.45
CA LEU A 37 -14.85 28.49 25.88
C LEU A 37 -15.14 27.03 25.53
N ALA A 38 -16.35 26.54 25.81
CA ALA A 38 -16.74 25.17 25.47
C ALA A 38 -16.66 24.92 23.96
N ALA A 39 -17.12 25.86 23.13
CA ALA A 39 -17.02 25.76 21.68
C ALA A 39 -15.56 25.77 21.22
N SER A 40 -14.72 26.67 21.74
CA SER A 40 -13.30 26.77 21.37
C SER A 40 -12.51 25.54 21.79
N TYR A 41 -12.58 25.14 23.06
CA TYR A 41 -11.86 23.97 23.57
C TYR A 41 -12.41 22.67 22.99
N GLY A 42 -13.72 22.56 22.79
CA GLY A 42 -14.34 21.40 22.16
C GLY A 42 -13.90 21.23 20.71
N THR A 43 -13.84 22.33 19.96
CA THR A 43 -13.35 22.31 18.57
C THR A 43 -11.87 21.95 18.52
N LEU A 44 -11.03 22.58 19.36
CA LEU A 44 -9.61 22.25 19.44
C LEU A 44 -9.38 20.78 19.81
N ALA A 45 -10.12 20.25 20.79
CA ALA A 45 -10.04 18.86 21.19
C ALA A 45 -10.46 17.91 20.06
N ALA A 46 -11.48 18.26 19.28
CA ALA A 46 -11.88 17.49 18.10
C ALA A 46 -10.79 17.49 17.02
N PHE A 47 -10.14 18.63 16.76
CA PHE A 47 -9.02 18.70 15.81
C PHE A 47 -7.81 17.89 16.28
N VAL A 48 -7.42 18.02 17.55
CA VAL A 48 -6.32 17.24 18.14
C VAL A 48 -6.67 15.76 18.13
N GLY A 49 -7.89 15.39 18.49
CA GLY A 49 -8.37 14.01 18.45
C GLY A 49 -8.29 13.42 17.04
N ARG A 50 -8.75 14.14 16.02
CA ARG A 50 -8.68 13.68 14.62
C ARG A 50 -7.26 13.64 14.07
N PHE A 51 -6.36 14.47 14.57
CA PHE A 51 -4.94 14.42 14.23
C PHE A 51 -4.24 13.21 14.87
N LEU A 52 -4.52 12.92 16.14
CA LEU A 52 -3.93 11.79 16.87
C LEU A 52 -4.52 10.44 16.43
N TYR A 53 -5.80 10.42 16.07
CA TYR A 53 -6.52 9.23 15.61
C TYR A 53 -7.04 9.48 14.19
N PRO A 54 -6.17 9.31 13.18
CA PRO A 54 -6.62 9.40 11.80
C PRO A 54 -7.68 8.32 11.52
N GLU A 55 -8.65 8.65 10.69
CA GLU A 55 -9.67 7.68 10.29
C GLU A 55 -9.05 6.52 9.50
N PRO A 56 -9.60 5.29 9.64
CA PRO A 56 -9.17 4.15 8.84
C PRO A 56 -9.23 4.49 7.35
N THR A 57 -8.12 4.24 6.67
CA THR A 57 -7.97 4.56 5.26
C THR A 57 -8.79 3.60 4.42
N ASP A 58 -9.56 4.13 3.47
CA ASP A 58 -10.23 3.33 2.44
C ASP A 58 -9.19 2.46 1.71
N ARG A 59 -9.55 1.24 1.33
CA ARG A 59 -8.64 0.30 0.65
C ARG A 59 -9.05 0.18 -0.80
N SER A 60 -8.12 0.41 -1.72
CA SER A 60 -8.39 0.29 -3.16
C SER A 60 -7.47 -0.71 -3.83
N TRP A 61 -8.00 -1.37 -4.85
CA TRP A 61 -7.24 -2.28 -5.71
C TRP A 61 -6.41 -1.47 -6.71
N PHE A 62 -5.10 -1.68 -6.71
CA PHE A 62 -4.16 -1.09 -7.65
C PHE A 62 -3.65 -2.17 -8.59
N PHE A 63 -3.66 -1.86 -9.90
CA PHE A 63 -3.05 -2.72 -10.90
C PHE A 63 -1.52 -2.66 -10.77
N VAL A 64 -0.88 -3.84 -10.75
CA VAL A 64 0.58 -3.96 -10.64
C VAL A 64 1.21 -4.36 -11.96
N ALA A 65 0.77 -5.49 -12.51
CA ALA A 65 1.38 -6.11 -13.68
C ALA A 65 0.42 -7.13 -14.30
N ARG A 66 0.74 -7.57 -15.52
CA ARG A 66 0.06 -8.74 -16.10
C ARG A 66 0.64 -10.01 -15.48
N THR A 67 -0.22 -10.98 -15.21
CA THR A 67 0.13 -12.32 -14.71
C THR A 67 1.20 -13.00 -15.60
N SER A 68 1.20 -12.73 -16.91
CA SER A 68 2.17 -13.27 -17.87
C SER A 68 3.56 -12.62 -17.83
N GLU A 69 3.72 -11.45 -17.22
CA GLU A 69 5.00 -10.74 -17.12
C GLU A 69 5.87 -11.23 -15.95
N LEU A 70 5.28 -12.03 -15.06
CA LEU A 70 5.91 -12.62 -13.88
C LEU A 70 6.15 -14.10 -14.14
N GLN A 71 7.42 -14.49 -14.32
CA GLN A 71 7.77 -15.90 -14.40
C GLN A 71 7.69 -16.53 -13.00
N PRO A 72 7.28 -17.81 -12.88
CA PRO A 72 7.35 -18.52 -11.60
C PRO A 72 8.78 -18.49 -11.04
N GLY A 73 8.92 -18.07 -9.78
CA GLY A 73 10.23 -17.88 -9.13
C GLY A 73 10.88 -16.51 -9.34
N GLU A 74 10.30 -15.64 -10.16
CA GLU A 74 10.73 -14.24 -10.30
C GLU A 74 9.97 -13.32 -9.31
N ALA A 75 10.65 -12.29 -8.84
CA ALA A 75 10.06 -11.19 -8.10
C ALA A 75 10.16 -9.90 -8.92
N ARG A 76 9.08 -9.11 -8.94
CA ARG A 76 9.10 -7.73 -9.41
C ARG A 76 8.96 -6.80 -8.23
N LEU A 77 9.79 -5.77 -8.22
CA LEU A 77 9.66 -4.67 -7.27
C LEU A 77 8.65 -3.67 -7.82
N PHE A 78 7.52 -3.55 -7.14
CA PHE A 78 6.50 -2.53 -7.40
C PHE A 78 6.63 -1.43 -6.35
N ARG A 79 6.68 -0.17 -6.78
CA ARG A 79 6.57 0.95 -5.83
C ARG A 79 5.12 1.36 -5.71
N THR A 80 4.60 1.40 -4.49
CA THR A 80 3.28 1.96 -4.22
C THR A 80 3.27 3.44 -4.57
N PRO A 81 2.08 4.05 -4.75
CA PRO A 81 1.97 5.49 -4.95
C PRO A 81 2.72 6.31 -3.88
N ARG A 82 2.77 5.82 -2.63
CA ARG A 82 3.53 6.40 -1.51
C ARG A 82 5.05 6.22 -1.58
N GLY A 83 5.54 5.55 -2.61
CA GLY A 83 6.96 5.23 -2.78
C GLY A 83 7.46 4.02 -2.00
N GLU A 84 6.59 3.34 -1.23
CA GLU A 84 6.97 2.13 -0.50
C GLU A 84 7.25 0.96 -1.47
N PRO A 85 8.37 0.26 -1.33
CA PRO A 85 8.69 -0.87 -2.19
C PRO A 85 7.95 -2.15 -1.76
N VAL A 86 7.26 -2.79 -2.68
CA VAL A 86 6.54 -4.07 -2.50
C VAL A 86 7.12 -5.10 -3.47
N ASN A 87 7.54 -6.24 -2.96
CA ASN A 87 7.97 -7.38 -3.74
C ASN A 87 6.74 -8.20 -4.13
N VAL A 88 6.49 -8.29 -5.43
CA VAL A 88 5.44 -9.12 -6.00
C VAL A 88 6.09 -10.34 -6.63
N THR A 89 5.84 -11.50 -6.04
CA THR A 89 6.43 -12.79 -6.42
C THR A 89 5.37 -13.70 -6.99
N ARG A 90 5.75 -14.48 -8.00
CA ARG A 90 4.95 -15.63 -8.45
C ARG A 90 5.48 -16.89 -7.77
N ARG A 91 4.79 -17.31 -6.72
CA ARG A 91 5.01 -18.59 -6.05
C ARG A 91 4.57 -19.68 -7.02
N GLY A 92 5.45 -20.62 -7.36
CA GLY A 92 5.04 -21.75 -8.19
C GLY A 92 3.81 -22.45 -7.59
N VAL A 93 3.00 -23.07 -8.43
CA VAL A 93 1.69 -23.69 -8.12
C VAL A 93 1.66 -24.55 -6.84
N ALA A 94 2.79 -25.13 -6.45
CA ALA A 94 2.91 -25.95 -5.24
C ALA A 94 2.92 -25.13 -3.92
N ALA A 95 3.37 -23.87 -3.94
CA ALA A 95 3.42 -23.00 -2.76
C ALA A 95 2.13 -22.17 -2.58
N ALA A 96 1.35 -21.98 -3.64
CA ALA A 96 0.06 -21.29 -3.60
C ALA A 96 -0.96 -21.99 -2.70
N ALA A 97 -1.00 -23.33 -2.76
CA ALA A 97 -1.92 -24.15 -1.94
C ALA A 97 -1.64 -24.05 -0.43
N ALA A 98 -0.38 -23.84 -0.03
CA ALA A 98 0.01 -23.68 1.38
C ALA A 98 -0.27 -22.27 1.92
N ALA A 99 -0.33 -21.26 1.05
CA ALA A 99 -0.49 -19.85 1.41
C ALA A 99 -1.95 -19.39 1.53
N SER A 100 -2.91 -20.33 1.49
CA SER A 100 -4.37 -20.11 1.60
C SER A 100 -4.86 -19.55 2.95
N GLY A 101 -3.95 -19.07 3.81
CA GLY A 101 -4.27 -18.45 5.10
C GLY A 101 -4.51 -16.94 4.97
N GLU A 102 -5.56 -16.48 5.65
CA GLU A 102 -5.99 -15.09 5.91
C GLU A 102 -5.46 -14.01 4.93
N GLY A 103 -6.14 -13.90 3.78
CA GLY A 103 -6.05 -12.73 2.88
C GLY A 103 -5.34 -12.95 1.56
N GLY A 104 -4.91 -14.17 1.25
CA GLY A 104 -4.50 -14.57 -0.10
C GLY A 104 -5.63 -15.29 -0.83
N ASP A 105 -6.01 -14.80 -2.01
CA ASP A 105 -7.03 -15.37 -2.88
C ASP A 105 -6.57 -16.72 -3.49
N GLY A 106 -5.99 -17.66 -2.72
CA GLY A 106 -5.46 -18.94 -3.20
C GLY A 106 -4.57 -18.85 -4.46
N SER A 107 -4.00 -17.67 -4.73
CA SER A 107 -3.39 -17.34 -6.00
C SER A 107 -1.91 -17.71 -5.96
N ASP A 108 -1.36 -18.05 -7.14
CA ASP A 108 0.08 -18.29 -7.35
C ASP A 108 0.95 -17.06 -7.06
N PHE A 109 0.39 -15.98 -6.50
CA PHE A 109 1.02 -14.70 -6.35
C PHE A 109 1.06 -14.27 -4.90
N ALA A 110 2.13 -13.58 -4.55
CA ALA A 110 2.25 -12.94 -3.26
C ALA A 110 2.85 -11.56 -3.37
N ALA A 111 2.20 -10.61 -2.73
CA ALA A 111 2.68 -9.26 -2.57
C ALA A 111 3.09 -9.05 -1.11
N LEU A 112 4.39 -8.89 -0.90
CA LEU A 112 4.99 -8.69 0.42
C LEU A 112 5.73 -7.36 0.42
N SER A 113 5.70 -6.64 1.53
CA SER A 113 6.54 -5.44 1.68
C SER A 113 8.01 -5.80 1.51
N SER A 114 8.75 -4.94 0.81
CA SER A 114 10.22 -5.05 0.69
C SER A 114 10.92 -4.36 1.86
N THR A 115 10.19 -3.94 2.88
CA THR A 115 10.72 -3.24 4.05
C THR A 115 10.88 -4.24 5.19
N CYS A 116 12.10 -4.41 5.66
CA CYS A 116 12.41 -5.31 6.78
C CYS A 116 11.77 -4.79 8.07
N PRO A 117 11.02 -5.62 8.82
CA PRO A 117 10.33 -5.20 10.05
C PRO A 117 11.28 -4.87 11.21
N HIS A 118 12.57 -5.21 11.09
CA HIS A 118 13.58 -4.87 12.10
C HIS A 118 13.88 -3.36 12.13
N LEU A 119 14.47 -2.83 11.05
CA LEU A 119 14.93 -1.43 10.96
C LEU A 119 14.60 -0.75 9.62
N GLY A 120 13.76 -1.37 8.79
CA GLY A 120 13.29 -0.78 7.54
C GLY A 120 14.25 -0.90 6.34
N CYS A 121 15.31 -1.70 6.43
CA CYS A 121 16.16 -2.00 5.28
C CYS A 121 15.38 -2.66 4.13
N GLN A 122 15.83 -2.44 2.90
CA GLN A 122 15.25 -3.11 1.75
C GLN A 122 15.58 -4.61 1.76
N VAL A 123 14.56 -5.43 1.56
CA VAL A 123 14.62 -6.88 1.45
C VAL A 123 14.55 -7.25 -0.02
N HIS A 124 15.43 -8.16 -0.45
CA HIS A 124 15.55 -8.61 -1.82
C HIS A 124 15.10 -10.07 -1.95
N TRP A 125 14.54 -10.41 -3.11
CA TRP A 125 14.21 -11.79 -3.44
C TRP A 125 15.44 -12.52 -3.99
N GLU A 126 15.78 -13.65 -3.38
CA GLU A 126 16.80 -14.58 -3.85
C GLU A 126 16.14 -15.77 -4.55
N ALA A 127 15.95 -15.65 -5.87
CA ALA A 127 15.29 -16.69 -6.67
C ALA A 127 15.95 -18.08 -6.57
N HIS A 128 17.28 -18.12 -6.45
CA HIS A 128 18.04 -19.37 -6.32
C HIS A 128 17.79 -20.12 -5.01
N ASN A 129 17.43 -19.39 -3.95
CA ASN A 129 17.15 -19.95 -2.63
C ASN A 129 15.65 -19.95 -2.29
N ASN A 130 14.80 -19.44 -3.19
CA ASN A 130 13.37 -19.19 -2.96
C ASN A 130 13.10 -18.54 -1.59
N ARG A 131 13.79 -17.44 -1.31
CA ARG A 131 13.67 -16.75 -0.03
C ARG A 131 13.87 -15.25 -0.20
N PHE A 132 13.45 -14.51 0.81
CA PHE A 132 13.76 -13.09 0.94
C PHE A 132 14.95 -12.91 1.88
N PHE A 133 15.89 -12.04 1.49
CA PHE A 133 17.11 -11.76 2.24
C PHE A 133 17.29 -10.27 2.49
N CYS A 134 17.62 -9.94 3.73
CA CYS A 134 17.95 -8.60 4.19
C CYS A 134 19.44 -8.54 4.59
N PRO A 135 20.29 -7.82 3.84
CA PRO A 135 21.74 -7.83 4.07
C PRO A 135 22.18 -7.07 5.32
N CYS A 136 21.33 -6.23 5.92
CA CYS A 136 21.72 -5.39 7.05
C CYS A 136 22.14 -6.18 8.30
N HIS A 137 21.42 -7.27 8.62
CA HIS A 137 21.65 -8.11 9.80
C HIS A 137 21.30 -9.57 9.52
N ASN A 138 21.51 -10.00 8.27
CA ASN A 138 21.24 -11.35 7.78
C ASN A 138 19.80 -11.84 8.10
N GLY A 139 18.82 -10.96 7.94
CA GLY A 139 17.41 -11.35 8.09
C GLY A 139 16.99 -12.22 6.92
N VAL A 140 16.39 -13.38 7.21
CA VAL A 140 15.89 -14.31 6.19
C VAL A 140 14.41 -14.52 6.38
N PHE A 141 13.65 -14.48 5.29
CA PHE A 141 12.23 -14.80 5.28
C PHE A 141 11.94 -15.85 4.21
N ASP A 142 10.98 -16.73 4.50
CA ASP A 142 10.50 -17.73 3.55
C ASP A 142 9.74 -17.06 2.38
N PRO A 143 9.32 -17.81 1.33
CA PRO A 143 8.47 -17.26 0.27
C PRO A 143 7.22 -16.58 0.80
N ASP A 144 6.69 -17.05 1.93
CA ASP A 144 5.49 -16.56 2.63
C ASP A 144 5.67 -15.23 3.37
N GLY A 145 6.92 -14.80 3.53
CA GLY A 145 7.30 -13.59 4.26
C GLY A 145 7.48 -13.83 5.76
N VAL A 146 7.41 -15.07 6.23
CA VAL A 146 7.67 -15.43 7.62
C VAL A 146 9.17 -15.44 7.87
N ALA A 147 9.62 -14.75 8.92
CA ALA A 147 11.04 -14.73 9.24
C ALA A 147 11.51 -16.09 9.75
N THR A 148 12.59 -16.59 9.16
CA THR A 148 13.20 -17.88 9.51
C THR A 148 14.58 -17.72 10.16
N ALA A 149 15.25 -16.58 9.99
CA ALA A 149 16.53 -16.30 10.64
C ALA A 149 16.79 -14.80 10.85
N GLY A 150 17.75 -14.51 11.74
CA GLY A 150 18.18 -13.17 12.11
C GLY A 150 17.26 -12.50 13.14
N PRO A 151 17.50 -11.21 13.45
CA PRO A 151 16.72 -10.47 14.45
C PRO A 151 15.18 -10.49 14.21
N PRO A 152 14.68 -10.42 12.96
CA PRO A 152 13.24 -10.55 12.71
C PRO A 152 12.64 -11.87 13.19
N ALA A 153 13.36 -12.99 13.07
CA ALA A 153 12.87 -14.31 13.49
C ALA A 153 12.82 -14.43 15.02
N GLU A 154 13.82 -13.88 15.71
CA GLU A 154 13.85 -13.82 17.18
C GLU A 154 12.68 -13.02 17.74
N ALA A 155 12.28 -11.95 17.04
CA ALA A 155 11.13 -11.11 17.38
C ALA A 155 9.78 -11.67 16.88
N GLY A 156 9.76 -12.81 16.19
CA GLY A 156 8.53 -13.38 15.60
C GLY A 156 7.87 -12.49 14.54
N GLN A 157 8.65 -11.64 13.88
CA GLN A 157 8.16 -10.69 12.88
C GLN A 157 8.06 -11.33 11.49
N SER A 158 7.13 -10.85 10.67
CA SER A 158 6.98 -11.26 9.27
C SER A 158 6.86 -10.03 8.38
N LEU A 159 7.13 -10.19 7.09
CA LEU A 159 6.89 -9.15 6.10
C LEU A 159 5.39 -8.85 6.01
N LEU A 160 5.07 -7.57 5.90
CA LEU A 160 3.69 -7.13 5.71
C LEU A 160 3.13 -7.70 4.39
N ARG A 161 2.03 -8.43 4.48
CA ARG A 161 1.35 -9.02 3.34
C ARG A 161 0.23 -8.12 2.84
N TYR A 162 0.19 -7.94 1.52
CA TYR A 162 -0.90 -7.26 0.84
C TYR A 162 -1.81 -8.29 0.17
N PRO A 163 -3.15 -8.15 0.29
CA PRO A 163 -4.08 -9.01 -0.43
C PRO A 163 -3.88 -8.87 -1.94
N VAL A 164 -3.87 -10.01 -2.64
CA VAL A 164 -3.58 -10.09 -4.07
C VAL A 164 -4.74 -10.75 -4.77
N ARG A 165 -5.22 -10.11 -5.84
CA ARG A 165 -6.30 -10.60 -6.70
C ARG A 165 -5.81 -10.73 -8.14
N ASP A 166 -6.07 -11.86 -8.77
CA ASP A 166 -5.92 -12.04 -10.23
C ASP A 166 -7.31 -11.97 -10.89
N ASP A 167 -7.54 -11.00 -11.78
CA ASP A 167 -8.72 -10.95 -12.66
C ASP A 167 -8.27 -11.02 -14.12
N ARG A 168 -8.55 -12.15 -14.79
CA ARG A 168 -8.32 -12.35 -16.23
C ARG A 168 -6.89 -12.03 -16.69
N GLY A 169 -5.89 -12.40 -15.88
CA GLY A 169 -4.47 -12.20 -16.19
C GLY A 169 -3.94 -10.82 -15.84
N MET A 170 -4.70 -10.05 -15.06
CA MET A 170 -4.31 -8.75 -14.51
C MET A 170 -4.18 -8.90 -12.99
N LEU A 171 -2.99 -8.60 -12.48
CA LEU A 171 -2.68 -8.71 -11.06
C LEU A 171 -2.96 -7.39 -10.34
N PHE A 172 -3.77 -7.47 -9.30
CA PHE A 172 -4.13 -6.35 -8.44
C PHE A 172 -3.66 -6.60 -7.01
N ILE A 173 -3.19 -5.54 -6.35
CA ILE A 173 -2.89 -5.55 -4.92
C ILE A 173 -3.79 -4.55 -4.20
N GLN A 174 -4.23 -4.89 -2.99
CA GLN A 174 -5.02 -3.98 -2.18
C GLN A 174 -4.09 -3.10 -1.34
N LEU A 175 -4.11 -1.78 -1.57
CA LEU A 175 -3.35 -0.80 -0.81
C LEU A 175 -4.29 0.19 -0.12
N PRO A 176 -3.89 0.75 1.03
CA PRO A 176 -4.58 1.88 1.63
C PRO A 176 -4.53 3.10 0.69
N ARG A 177 -5.70 3.70 0.43
CA ARG A 177 -5.94 4.77 -0.54
C ARG A 177 -5.72 6.13 0.12
N GLU A 178 -4.48 6.55 0.27
CA GLU A 178 -4.18 7.86 0.89
C GLU A 178 -3.89 8.98 -0.13
N GLU A 179 -3.52 8.66 -1.38
CA GLU A 179 -3.06 9.70 -2.33
C GLU A 179 -4.09 10.24 -3.33
N LEU A 180 -5.24 9.59 -3.50
CA LEU A 180 -6.29 10.13 -4.38
C LEU A 180 -7.14 11.22 -3.71
N ALA A 181 -7.16 11.28 -2.37
CA ALA A 181 -7.93 12.31 -1.66
C ALA A 181 -7.22 13.67 -1.68
N ALA A 182 -5.89 13.71 -1.49
CA ALA A 182 -5.13 14.95 -1.46
C ALA A 182 -5.07 15.66 -2.83
N PHE A 183 -4.91 14.89 -3.92
CA PHE A 183 -4.89 15.47 -5.27
C PHE A 183 -6.26 16.00 -5.71
N SER A 184 -7.37 15.30 -5.40
CA SER A 184 -8.73 15.77 -5.69
C SER A 184 -9.16 16.96 -4.82
N ALA A 185 -8.72 17.04 -3.56
CA ALA A 185 -9.05 18.14 -2.65
C ALA A 185 -8.38 19.47 -3.06
N LEU A 186 -7.17 19.42 -3.62
CA LEU A 186 -6.43 20.61 -4.04
C LEU A 186 -6.75 21.07 -5.48
N HIS A 187 -7.25 20.19 -6.35
CA HIS A 187 -7.48 20.51 -7.77
C HIS A 187 -8.96 20.60 -8.18
N GLY A 188 -9.92 20.51 -7.25
CA GLY A 188 -11.34 20.73 -7.55
C GLY A 188 -11.94 19.82 -8.63
N ALA A 189 -11.20 18.80 -9.07
CA ALA A 189 -11.64 17.88 -10.10
C ALA A 189 -12.55 16.84 -9.44
N SER A 190 -13.85 17.13 -9.49
CA SER A 190 -14.92 16.16 -9.28
C SER A 190 -14.81 15.07 -10.36
N LEU A 191 -13.89 14.13 -10.17
CA LEU A 191 -13.87 12.91 -10.96
C LEU A 191 -15.03 12.06 -10.46
N ARG A 192 -16.20 12.29 -11.06
CA ARG A 192 -17.34 11.37 -11.00
C ARG A 192 -16.81 9.99 -11.30
N ARG A 193 -17.08 9.04 -10.40
CA ARG A 193 -16.79 7.62 -10.60
C ARG A 193 -17.28 7.20 -11.99
N PRO A 194 -16.44 6.66 -12.88
CA PRO A 194 -16.98 5.95 -14.04
C PRO A 194 -17.79 4.79 -13.47
N ARG A 195 -19.10 4.81 -13.75
CA ARG A 195 -19.99 3.70 -13.44
C ARG A 195 -19.47 2.51 -14.25
N LEU A 196 -18.87 1.55 -13.57
CA LEU A 196 -18.61 0.23 -14.13
C LEU A 196 -19.98 -0.43 -14.30
N GLU A 197 -20.61 -0.20 -15.45
CA GLU A 197 -21.76 -0.97 -15.90
C GLU A 197 -21.29 -2.42 -16.08
N PRO A 198 -22.00 -3.43 -15.54
CA PRO A 198 -21.70 -4.82 -15.86
C PRO A 198 -21.93 -5.00 -17.38
N MET A 199 -20.86 -5.29 -18.13
CA MET A 199 -21.00 -5.69 -19.54
C MET A 199 -21.92 -6.90 -19.60
N GLN A 200 -23.12 -6.70 -20.15
CA GLN A 200 -24.06 -7.77 -20.39
C GLN A 200 -23.43 -8.76 -21.39
N ALA A 201 -23.52 -10.04 -21.04
CA ALA A 201 -23.21 -11.15 -21.91
C ALA A 201 -24.09 -11.07 -23.16
N SER A 202 -23.52 -10.62 -24.27
CA SER A 202 -24.16 -10.76 -25.58
C SER A 202 -24.03 -12.21 -26.01
N GLN A 203 -25.18 -12.88 -26.03
CA GLN A 203 -25.34 -14.27 -26.38
C GLN A 203 -24.96 -14.46 -27.85
N ALA A 204 -24.00 -15.35 -28.11
CA ALA A 204 -23.71 -15.84 -29.44
C ALA A 204 -24.88 -16.72 -29.90
N THR A 205 -25.73 -16.19 -30.77
CA THR A 205 -26.67 -17.00 -31.54
C THR A 205 -25.96 -17.58 -32.75
N ALA A 206 -25.97 -18.91 -32.81
CA ALA A 206 -25.53 -19.72 -33.93
C ALA A 206 -26.25 -19.33 -35.24
N GLY A 207 -25.49 -19.20 -36.33
CA GLY A 207 -25.98 -19.05 -37.69
C GLY A 207 -24.98 -19.69 -38.65
N ALA A 208 -25.45 -20.68 -39.40
CA ALA A 208 -24.67 -21.72 -40.06
C ALA A 208 -23.94 -21.30 -41.34
N CYS A 209 -22.88 -22.09 -41.61
CA CYS A 209 -22.32 -22.56 -42.88
C CYS A 209 -22.61 -21.80 -44.19
N LEU A 210 -21.53 -21.50 -44.93
CA LEU A 210 -21.30 -22.02 -46.29
C LEU A 210 -19.85 -21.78 -46.71
N ALA A 211 -19.16 -22.85 -47.14
CA ALA A 211 -17.86 -22.84 -47.80
C ALA A 211 -17.99 -22.35 -49.26
N PRO A 212 -16.86 -22.03 -49.94
CA PRO A 212 -16.41 -23.02 -50.92
C PRO A 212 -14.89 -23.19 -51.08
N ALA A 213 -14.56 -24.44 -51.43
CA ALA A 213 -13.62 -24.90 -52.46
C ALA A 213 -12.11 -24.54 -52.38
N ALA A 214 -11.37 -25.59 -52.01
CA ALA A 214 -10.01 -25.96 -52.38
C ALA A 214 -9.52 -25.50 -53.76
N GLN A 215 -8.25 -25.05 -53.81
CA GLN A 215 -7.32 -25.43 -54.87
C GLN A 215 -5.95 -25.76 -54.28
N THR A 216 -5.60 -27.04 -54.40
CA THR A 216 -4.29 -27.62 -54.19
C THR A 216 -3.33 -27.20 -55.32
N ARG A 217 -2.11 -26.77 -54.99
CA ARG A 217 -0.98 -26.99 -55.90
C ARG A 217 0.28 -27.30 -55.11
N ALA A 218 0.68 -28.56 -55.21
CA ALA A 218 1.98 -29.06 -54.82
C ALA A 218 2.98 -28.68 -55.92
N GLU A 219 4.13 -28.11 -55.55
CA GLU A 219 5.35 -28.19 -56.35
C GLU A 219 6.54 -28.46 -55.41
N THR A 220 6.91 -29.74 -55.39
CA THR A 220 8.25 -30.22 -55.08
C THR A 220 9.26 -29.62 -56.07
N SER A 221 10.46 -29.23 -55.61
CA SER A 221 11.75 -29.67 -56.21
C SER A 221 13.00 -28.88 -55.77
N THR A 222 13.96 -29.66 -55.25
CA THR A 222 15.45 -29.56 -55.31
C THR A 222 16.24 -28.46 -54.57
N THR A 223 16.98 -28.93 -53.56
CA THR A 223 18.46 -28.95 -53.50
C THR A 223 19.25 -27.69 -53.88
N ARG A 224 19.82 -27.01 -52.87
CA ARG A 224 21.24 -26.58 -52.93
C ARG A 224 21.85 -26.36 -51.54
N LEU A 225 22.75 -27.27 -51.18
CA LEU A 225 23.67 -27.16 -50.04
C LEU A 225 24.64 -25.98 -50.26
N GLY A 226 24.54 -24.97 -49.39
CA GLY A 226 25.53 -23.90 -49.25
C GLY A 226 26.58 -24.28 -48.21
N ARG A 227 27.81 -24.48 -48.67
CA ARG A 227 29.02 -24.84 -47.91
C ARG A 227 29.67 -23.59 -47.30
N PRO A 228 29.98 -23.52 -46.00
CA PRO A 228 30.94 -22.53 -45.49
C PRO A 228 32.36 -23.10 -45.52
N SER A 229 33.25 -22.40 -46.22
CA SER A 229 34.70 -22.60 -46.20
C SER A 229 35.32 -21.88 -45.00
N GLY A 230 35.98 -22.61 -44.11
CA GLY A 230 36.80 -22.03 -43.06
C GLY A 230 37.54 -23.11 -42.26
N ARG A 231 38.78 -23.41 -42.66
CA ARG A 231 39.75 -24.15 -41.83
C ARG A 231 40.39 -23.18 -40.84
N PRO A 232 40.85 -23.66 -39.68
CA PRO A 232 42.31 -23.77 -39.55
C PRO A 232 42.82 -25.10 -38.98
N ARG A 233 44.09 -25.31 -39.34
CA ARG A 233 45.05 -26.36 -39.02
C ARG A 233 44.96 -26.99 -37.62
N ALA A 234 45.06 -28.33 -37.60
CA ALA A 234 45.59 -29.10 -36.48
C ALA A 234 47.13 -29.03 -36.48
N ALA A 235 47.72 -28.84 -35.30
CA ALA A 235 49.07 -29.28 -34.98
C ALA A 235 49.05 -29.87 -33.56
N ASN A 236 49.52 -31.11 -33.51
CA ASN A 236 49.63 -32.01 -32.38
C ASN A 236 50.78 -31.58 -31.44
N LEU A 237 50.78 -32.04 -30.18
CA LEU A 237 51.92 -32.62 -29.44
C LEU A 237 51.67 -32.60 -27.91
N SER A 238 51.49 -33.79 -27.37
CA SER A 238 52.26 -34.38 -26.25
C SER A 238 52.36 -33.63 -24.91
N GLY A 239 51.94 -34.29 -23.81
CA GLY A 239 52.44 -33.90 -22.49
C GLY A 239 51.73 -34.43 -21.24
N THR A 240 52.03 -35.69 -20.88
CA THR A 240 52.21 -36.19 -19.49
C THR A 240 51.06 -36.15 -18.47
N ARG A 241 50.62 -37.37 -18.11
CA ARG A 241 50.15 -37.76 -16.77
C ARG A 241 51.28 -37.66 -15.75
N ARG A 242 50.98 -37.14 -14.55
CA ARG A 242 51.56 -37.35 -13.21
C ARG A 242 50.72 -36.47 -12.26
N ALA A 243 50.40 -36.78 -11.03
CA ALA A 243 50.44 -37.98 -10.19
C ALA A 243 49.28 -37.77 -9.18
#